data_AF-A0A7V9SPZ4-F1
#
_entry.id   AF-A0A7V9SPZ4-F1
#
_cell.length_a   1.000
_cell.length_b   1.000
_cell.length_c   1.000
_cell.angle_alpha   90.00
_cell.angle_beta   90.00
_cell.angle_gamma   90.00
#
_symmetry.space_group_name_H-M   'P 1'
#
loop_
_entity.id
_entity.type
_entity.pdbx_description
1 polymer ?
#
loop_
_entity_poly.entity_id
_entity_poly.type
_entity_poly.pdbx_seq_one_letter_code
_entity_poly.pdbx_strand_id
1 'polypeptide(L)'
;MASPLDEYPVHQVSLSLEFVGSSDRNFYDRCIYQAHDRSGDVLLITGMGIYPNLGVIDAFAVVRRGDQQFCVRTSNAIPANRLDQRVGPLSIEVIDPLRELRLACAGADLGIEFDLTFRAAFEAMDEPHHVHRMGPKILLDASRFCQVGSW
;
A
#
# COMPACT_ATOMS: atom_id res chain seq x y z
N MET A 1 -13.57 8.44 -9.65
CA MET A 1 -12.27 8.73 -10.24
C MET A 1 -11.31 8.96 -9.10
N ALA A 2 -10.26 8.15 -9.05
CA ALA A 2 -9.18 8.33 -8.10
C ALA A 2 -8.67 9.78 -8.13
N SER A 3 -8.46 10.33 -6.94
CA SER A 3 -7.97 11.67 -6.67
C SER A 3 -6.49 11.60 -6.28
N PRO A 4 -5.70 12.67 -6.49
CA PRO A 4 -4.30 12.72 -6.02
C PRO A 4 -4.08 12.32 -4.55
N LEU A 5 -5.06 12.54 -3.66
CA LEU A 5 -4.95 12.15 -2.26
C LEU A 5 -5.16 10.65 -1.99
N ASP A 6 -5.69 9.91 -2.97
CA ASP A 6 -5.94 8.46 -2.84
C ASP A 6 -4.62 7.64 -2.89
N GLU A 7 -3.49 8.27 -3.22
CA GLU A 7 -2.13 7.69 -3.05
C GLU A 7 -1.66 7.66 -1.59
N TYR A 8 -2.38 8.35 -0.71
CA TYR A 8 -2.08 8.39 0.73
C TYR A 8 -3.16 7.64 1.51
N PRO A 9 -2.79 7.03 2.65
CA PRO A 9 -3.71 6.22 3.44
C PRO A 9 -4.59 7.11 4.34
N VAL A 10 -5.35 8.00 3.71
CA VAL A 10 -6.16 9.06 4.33
C VAL A 10 -7.59 9.08 3.78
N HIS A 11 -8.05 7.97 3.19
CA HIS A 11 -9.42 7.86 2.65
C HIS A 11 -10.47 8.06 3.74
N GLN A 12 -11.51 8.84 3.41
CA GLN A 12 -12.22 9.55 4.45
C GLN A 12 -13.74 9.65 4.26
N VAL A 13 -14.43 9.81 5.39
CA VAL A 13 -15.86 10.18 5.52
C VAL A 13 -16.00 11.65 5.92
N SER A 14 -17.22 12.17 6.04
CA SER A 14 -17.45 13.57 6.46
C SER A 14 -17.14 13.85 7.95
N LEU A 15 -15.92 13.54 8.41
CA LEU A 15 -15.38 13.73 9.76
C LEU A 15 -13.96 14.33 9.69
N SER A 16 -13.39 14.68 10.84
CA SER A 16 -11.94 14.94 10.96
C SER A 16 -11.15 13.75 10.45
N LEU A 17 -10.05 13.99 9.70
CA LEU A 17 -9.18 12.94 9.17
C LEU A 17 -8.78 11.90 10.23
N GLU A 18 -8.73 12.31 11.50
CA GLU A 18 -8.48 11.44 12.66
C GLU A 18 -9.43 10.23 12.77
N PHE A 19 -10.68 10.37 12.32
CA PHE A 19 -11.71 9.34 12.45
C PHE A 19 -12.04 8.69 11.12
N VAL A 20 -12.31 7.38 11.16
CA VAL A 20 -12.79 6.60 10.02
C VAL A 20 -14.29 6.30 10.15
N GLY A 21 -14.93 5.92 9.04
CA GLY A 21 -16.39 5.74 8.97
C GLY A 21 -16.98 4.58 9.78
N SER A 22 -16.13 3.72 10.35
CA SER A 22 -16.55 2.53 11.11
C SER A 22 -15.71 2.40 12.38
N SER A 23 -16.32 1.98 13.48
CA SER A 23 -15.61 1.60 14.71
C SER A 23 -15.06 0.17 14.67
N ASP A 24 -15.26 -0.55 13.55
CA ASP A 24 -14.67 -1.88 13.37
C ASP A 24 -13.15 -1.77 13.46
N ARG A 25 -12.55 -2.52 14.39
CA ARG A 25 -11.11 -2.57 14.58
C ARG A 25 -10.35 -2.99 13.32
N ASN A 26 -11.01 -3.68 12.39
CA ASN A 26 -10.42 -4.18 11.15
C ASN A 26 -10.54 -3.17 9.99
N PHE A 27 -11.04 -1.95 10.21
CA PHE A 27 -10.93 -0.91 9.18
C PHE A 27 -9.47 -0.68 8.82
N TYR A 28 -9.17 -0.67 7.53
CA TYR A 28 -7.84 -0.40 7.01
C TYR A 28 -7.88 0.39 5.72
N ASP A 29 -6.77 1.05 5.45
CA ASP A 29 -6.45 1.64 4.15
C ASP A 29 -5.06 1.13 3.75
N ARG A 30 -4.89 0.73 2.49
CA ARG A 30 -3.68 0.01 2.08
C ARG A 30 -3.38 0.11 0.60
N CYS A 31 -2.10 -0.01 0.29
CA CYS A 31 -1.57 -0.15 -1.05
C CYS A 31 -0.75 -1.44 -1.19
N ILE A 32 -0.75 -2.01 -2.39
CA ILE A 32 0.07 -3.18 -2.74
C ILE A 32 0.65 -2.91 -4.12
N TYR A 33 1.98 -3.05 -4.23
CA TYR A 33 2.73 -2.92 -5.46
C TYR A 33 3.33 -4.28 -5.80
N GLN A 34 3.27 -4.62 -7.08
CA GLN A 34 3.87 -5.83 -7.63
C GLN A 34 4.79 -5.42 -8.78
N ALA A 35 6.02 -5.89 -8.74
CA ALA A 35 7.00 -5.67 -9.78
C ALA A 35 7.65 -7.01 -10.13
N HIS A 36 7.82 -7.30 -11.40
CA HIS A 36 8.52 -8.49 -11.86
C HIS A 36 9.48 -8.09 -12.97
N ASP A 37 10.69 -8.64 -12.98
CA ASP A 37 11.61 -8.31 -14.05
C ASP A 37 11.19 -8.95 -15.40
N ARG A 38 11.90 -8.61 -16.47
CA ARG A 38 11.58 -9.12 -17.82
C ARG A 38 12.01 -10.58 -18.04
N SER A 39 12.90 -11.10 -17.20
CA SER A 39 13.29 -12.52 -17.28
C SER A 39 12.28 -13.45 -16.59
N GLY A 40 11.53 -12.93 -15.61
CA GLY A 40 10.65 -13.73 -14.76
C GLY A 40 11.37 -14.36 -13.55
N ASP A 41 12.66 -14.09 -13.39
CA ASP A 41 13.45 -14.60 -12.27
C ASP A 41 13.13 -13.87 -10.96
N VAL A 42 12.76 -12.58 -11.05
CA VAL A 42 12.50 -11.73 -9.88
C VAL A 42 11.04 -11.31 -9.82
N LEU A 43 10.41 -11.52 -8.65
CA LEU A 43 9.10 -10.98 -8.31
C LEU A 43 9.21 -10.27 -6.95
N LEU A 44 8.89 -8.99 -6.91
CA LEU A 44 8.71 -8.19 -5.71
C LEU A 44 7.21 -7.96 -5.47
N ILE A 45 6.77 -8.18 -4.24
CA ILE A 45 5.50 -7.68 -3.72
C ILE A 45 5.81 -6.86 -2.48
N THR A 46 5.41 -5.61 -2.48
CA THR A 46 5.59 -4.69 -1.34
C THR A 46 4.32 -3.90 -1.11
N GLY A 47 4.13 -3.38 0.10
CA GLY A 47 2.94 -2.60 0.40
C GLY A 47 2.93 -2.09 1.83
N MET A 48 1.97 -1.23 2.09
CA MET A 48 1.73 -0.61 3.39
C MET A 48 0.24 -0.65 3.70
N GLY A 49 -0.09 -0.86 4.98
CA GLY A 49 -1.45 -0.80 5.48
C GLY A 49 -1.52 -0.01 6.77
N ILE A 50 -2.47 0.91 6.86
CA ILE A 50 -2.80 1.63 8.09
C ILE A 50 -4.07 1.07 8.70
N TYR A 51 -4.11 1.02 10.02
CA TYR A 51 -5.24 0.53 10.82
C TYR A 51 -5.60 1.58 11.87
N PRO A 52 -6.34 2.64 11.50
CA PRO A 52 -6.62 3.79 12.37
C PRO A 52 -7.21 3.42 13.74
N ASN A 53 -8.16 2.50 13.76
CA ASN A 53 -8.81 2.05 15.00
C ASN A 53 -7.90 1.17 15.88
N LEU A 54 -6.82 0.59 15.32
CA LEU A 54 -5.80 -0.14 16.08
C LEU A 54 -4.61 0.74 16.46
N GLY A 55 -4.45 1.91 15.82
CA GLY A 55 -3.28 2.76 16.02
C GLY A 55 -2.00 2.22 15.38
N VAL A 56 -2.10 1.32 14.39
CA VAL A 56 -0.95 0.61 13.79
C VAL A 56 -0.79 0.94 12.31
N ILE A 57 0.46 1.00 11.86
CA ILE A 57 0.85 0.99 10.45
C ILE A 57 1.83 -0.15 10.21
N ASP A 58 1.57 -0.96 9.20
CA ASP A 58 2.38 -2.12 8.83
C ASP A 58 2.91 -1.96 7.41
N ALA A 59 4.11 -2.48 7.16
CA ALA A 59 4.64 -2.61 5.82
C ALA A 59 5.34 -3.96 5.64
N PHE A 60 5.46 -4.38 4.39
CA PHE A 60 6.16 -5.60 4.04
C PHE A 60 6.84 -5.47 2.69
N ALA A 61 7.90 -6.25 2.50
CA ALA A 61 8.48 -6.55 1.20
C ALA A 61 8.77 -8.04 1.12
N VAL A 62 8.35 -8.66 0.02
CA VAL A 62 8.63 -10.05 -0.31
C VAL A 62 9.26 -10.08 -1.68
N VAL A 63 10.47 -10.64 -1.78
CA VAL A 63 11.17 -10.84 -3.05
C VAL A 63 11.38 -12.32 -3.28
N ARG A 64 10.96 -12.81 -4.44
CA ARG A 64 11.32 -14.12 -4.95
C ARG A 64 12.40 -13.95 -6.01
N ARG A 65 13.49 -14.72 -5.92
CA ARG A 65 14.55 -14.82 -6.93
C ARG A 65 14.85 -16.29 -7.18
N GLY A 66 14.48 -16.81 -8.35
CA GLY A 66 14.52 -18.26 -8.59
C GLY A 66 13.74 -19.01 -7.50
N ASP A 67 14.29 -20.07 -6.90
CA ASP A 67 13.54 -20.84 -5.89
C ASP A 67 13.66 -20.28 -4.46
N GLN A 68 14.25 -19.10 -4.29
CA GLN A 68 14.44 -18.47 -2.98
C GLN A 68 13.48 -17.31 -2.77
N GLN A 69 12.91 -17.22 -1.57
CA GLN A 69 12.05 -16.12 -1.14
C GLN A 69 12.65 -15.43 0.08
N PHE A 70 12.70 -14.10 0.04
CA PHE A 70 13.11 -13.22 1.11
C PHE A 70 11.90 -12.42 1.58
N CYS A 71 11.79 -12.14 2.88
CA CYS A 71 10.68 -11.40 3.43
C CYS A 71 11.12 -10.47 4.56
N VAL A 72 10.78 -9.20 4.43
CA VAL A 72 10.82 -8.19 5.48
C VAL A 72 9.40 -7.83 5.87
N ARG A 73 9.12 -7.79 7.18
CA ARG A 73 7.86 -7.33 7.75
C ARG A 73 8.19 -6.37 8.87
N THR A 74 7.49 -5.26 8.92
CA THR A 74 7.73 -4.18 9.86
C THR A 74 6.42 -3.53 10.25
N SER A 75 6.37 -3.02 11.47
CA SER A 75 5.16 -2.47 12.09
C SER A 75 5.57 -1.28 12.96
N ASN A 76 4.68 -0.30 13.08
CA ASN A 76 4.86 0.83 13.97
C ASN A 76 3.51 1.38 14.45
N ALA A 77 3.54 2.28 15.43
CA ALA A 77 2.40 3.14 15.72
C ALA A 77 2.14 4.09 14.55
N ILE A 78 0.88 4.45 14.33
CA ILE A 78 0.51 5.43 13.30
C ILE A 78 1.23 6.77 13.55
N PRO A 79 1.94 7.33 12.55
CA PRO A 79 2.57 8.62 12.70
C PRO A 79 1.53 9.74 12.79
N ALA A 80 1.87 10.82 13.49
CA ALA A 80 1.03 12.02 13.54
C ALA A 80 0.80 12.61 12.14
N ASN A 81 1.83 12.57 11.28
CA ASN A 81 1.72 12.90 9.87
C ASN A 81 1.52 11.62 9.04
N ARG A 82 0.28 11.33 8.67
CA ARG A 82 -0.06 10.18 7.80
C ARG A 82 0.39 10.30 6.34
N LEU A 83 0.91 11.46 5.94
CA LEU A 83 1.54 11.61 4.62
C LEU A 83 2.96 11.05 4.59
N ASP A 84 3.60 10.85 5.76
CA ASP A 84 4.91 10.19 5.85
C ASP A 84 4.72 8.67 5.86
N GLN A 85 4.75 8.08 4.67
CA GLN A 85 4.56 6.64 4.46
C GLN A 85 5.89 5.89 4.68
N ARG A 86 6.37 5.85 5.93
CA ARG A 86 7.59 5.14 6.34
C ARG A 86 7.35 4.21 7.51
N VAL A 87 7.79 2.95 7.39
CA VAL A 87 7.72 1.96 8.47
C VAL A 87 9.00 1.12 8.43
N GLY A 88 9.83 1.21 9.48
CA GLY A 88 11.15 0.56 9.51
C GLY A 88 11.98 0.90 8.26
N PRO A 89 12.51 -0.09 7.52
CA PRO A 89 13.32 0.16 6.32
C PRO A 89 12.49 0.53 5.09
N LEU A 90 11.16 0.41 5.12
CA LEU A 90 10.29 0.58 3.96
C LEU A 90 9.71 1.99 3.88
N SER A 91 9.70 2.55 2.68
CA SER A 91 9.09 3.85 2.39
C SER A 91 8.39 3.90 1.05
N ILE A 92 7.29 4.65 1.00
CA ILE A 92 6.60 5.05 -0.23
C ILE A 92 6.63 6.57 -0.30
N GLU A 93 7.10 7.12 -1.40
CA GLU A 93 7.13 8.55 -1.66
C GLU A 93 6.31 8.86 -2.90
N VAL A 94 5.34 9.77 -2.76
CA VAL A 94 4.53 10.24 -3.88
C VAL A 94 5.24 11.41 -4.55
N ILE A 95 5.75 11.19 -5.76
CA ILE A 95 6.49 12.20 -6.54
C ILE A 95 5.50 13.04 -7.36
N ASP A 96 4.65 12.36 -8.14
CA ASP A 96 3.53 12.95 -8.89
C ASP A 96 2.31 12.05 -8.71
N PRO A 97 1.28 12.45 -7.94
CA PRO A 97 0.18 11.56 -7.57
C PRO A 97 -0.47 10.87 -8.77
N LEU A 98 -0.71 9.56 -8.66
CA LEU A 98 -1.29 8.72 -9.72
C LEU A 98 -0.43 8.64 -11.00
N ARG A 99 0.84 9.09 -10.96
CA ARG A 99 1.76 9.09 -12.11
C ARG A 99 3.14 8.56 -11.79
N GLU A 100 3.76 9.02 -10.70
CA GLU A 100 5.11 8.66 -10.29
C GLU A 100 5.22 8.45 -8.77
N LEU A 101 5.70 7.27 -8.39
CA LEU A 101 5.90 6.85 -6.99
C LEU A 101 7.31 6.30 -6.83
N ARG A 102 7.96 6.58 -5.71
CA ARG A 102 9.20 5.91 -5.31
C ARG A 102 8.93 4.91 -4.19
N LEU A 103 9.30 3.66 -4.44
CA LEU A 103 9.22 2.55 -3.51
C LEU A 103 10.64 2.21 -3.08
N ALA A 104 10.95 2.28 -1.79
CA ALA A 104 12.29 1.96 -1.30
C ALA A 104 12.27 1.05 -0.06
N CYS A 105 13.31 0.23 0.05
CA CYS A 105 13.61 -0.61 1.20
C CYS A 105 15.10 -0.51 1.51
N ALA A 106 15.47 0.08 2.64
CA ALA A 106 16.85 0.14 3.12
C ALA A 106 17.15 -1.02 4.09
N GLY A 107 16.86 -2.25 3.68
CA GLY A 107 16.92 -3.47 4.51
C GLY A 107 18.02 -4.44 4.08
N ALA A 108 19.18 -3.95 3.64
CA ALA A 108 20.29 -4.79 3.18
C ALA A 108 20.74 -5.80 4.25
N ASP A 109 20.74 -5.39 5.52
CA ASP A 109 21.00 -6.22 6.70
C ASP A 109 19.92 -7.28 6.95
N LEU A 110 18.70 -7.04 6.46
CA LEU A 110 17.57 -7.99 6.46
C LEU A 110 17.48 -8.83 5.18
N GLY A 111 18.40 -8.63 4.23
CA GLY A 111 18.48 -9.36 2.96
C GLY A 111 17.63 -8.80 1.81
N ILE A 112 16.99 -7.63 1.97
CA ILE A 112 16.23 -6.97 0.90
C ILE A 112 16.58 -5.48 0.84
N GLU A 113 17.15 -5.03 -0.27
CA GLU A 113 17.34 -3.62 -0.58
C GLU A 113 16.81 -3.32 -1.98
N PHE A 114 16.04 -2.25 -2.13
CA PHE A 114 15.60 -1.74 -3.44
C PHE A 114 15.27 -0.26 -3.38
N ASP A 115 15.34 0.39 -4.55
CA ASP A 115 14.91 1.76 -4.80
C ASP A 115 14.33 1.80 -6.22
N LEU A 116 13.00 1.80 -6.32
CA LEU A 116 12.27 1.68 -7.58
C LEU A 116 11.42 2.93 -7.78
N THR A 117 11.46 3.52 -8.97
CA THR A 117 10.59 4.64 -9.32
C THR A 117 9.53 4.18 -10.32
N PHE A 118 8.35 3.83 -9.80
CA PHE A 118 7.19 3.47 -10.61
C PHE A 118 6.70 4.66 -11.43
N ARG A 119 6.40 4.43 -12.70
CA ARG A 119 5.79 5.36 -13.64
C ARG A 119 4.56 4.73 -14.28
N ALA A 120 3.40 5.35 -14.09
CA ALA A 120 2.15 4.88 -14.62
C ALA A 120 2.12 4.93 -16.16
N ALA A 121 1.60 3.87 -16.78
CA ALA A 121 1.41 3.81 -18.23
C ALA A 121 0.10 4.46 -18.69
N PHE A 122 -0.86 4.65 -17.78
CA PHE A 122 -2.17 5.24 -18.03
C PHE A 122 -2.81 5.73 -16.72
N GLU A 123 -3.93 6.44 -16.83
CA GLU A 123 -4.69 6.97 -15.68
C GLU A 123 -5.16 5.87 -14.71
N ALA A 124 -5.31 6.21 -13.43
CA ALA A 124 -5.85 5.27 -12.46
C ALA A 124 -7.25 4.77 -12.87
N MET A 125 -7.42 3.44 -12.88
CA MET A 125 -8.69 2.80 -13.18
C MET A 125 -9.39 2.45 -11.88
N ASP A 126 -10.55 3.06 -11.63
CA ASP A 126 -11.40 2.70 -10.49
C ASP A 126 -11.99 1.30 -10.68
N GLU A 127 -11.95 0.49 -9.63
CA GLU A 127 -12.81 -0.69 -9.52
C GLU A 127 -14.21 -0.27 -9.02
N PRO A 128 -15.29 -0.93 -9.47
CA PRO A 128 -16.59 -0.77 -8.86
C PRO A 128 -16.55 -1.03 -7.36
N HIS A 129 -17.31 -0.25 -6.60
CA HIS A 129 -17.48 -0.46 -5.17
C HIS A 129 -17.93 -1.89 -4.88
N HIS A 130 -17.16 -2.60 -4.05
CA HIS A 130 -17.34 -4.03 -3.80
C HIS A 130 -17.81 -4.27 -2.38
N VAL A 131 -19.06 -4.72 -2.25
CA VAL A 131 -19.64 -5.18 -0.99
C VAL A 131 -19.85 -6.70 -1.03
N HIS A 132 -19.18 -7.42 -0.15
CA HIS A 132 -19.35 -8.87 0.03
C HIS A 132 -19.94 -9.17 1.41
N ARG A 133 -20.98 -10.01 1.46
CA ARG A 133 -21.70 -10.38 2.68
C ARG A 133 -21.73 -11.88 2.91
N MET A 134 -21.70 -12.26 4.18
CA MET A 134 -22.00 -13.61 4.65
C MET A 134 -23.15 -13.54 5.66
N GLY A 135 -24.36 -13.81 5.19
CA GLY A 135 -25.59 -13.55 5.95
C GLY A 135 -25.72 -12.06 6.27
N PRO A 136 -25.98 -11.66 7.53
CA PRO A 136 -26.12 -10.25 7.89
C PRO A 136 -24.78 -9.50 7.99
N LYS A 137 -23.65 -10.20 8.00
CA LYS A 137 -22.31 -9.61 8.18
C LYS A 137 -21.73 -9.15 6.85
N ILE A 138 -21.15 -7.95 6.85
CA ILE A 138 -20.27 -7.48 5.78
C ILE A 138 -18.89 -8.07 6.03
N LEU A 139 -18.35 -8.80 5.05
CA LEU A 139 -16.98 -9.32 5.08
C LEU A 139 -15.99 -8.40 4.37
N LEU A 140 -16.48 -7.69 3.35
CA LEU A 140 -15.72 -6.71 2.60
C LEU A 140 -16.66 -5.58 2.21
N ASP A 141 -16.23 -4.36 2.45
CA ASP A 141 -16.81 -3.14 1.91
C ASP A 141 -15.62 -2.29 1.50
N ALA A 142 -15.31 -2.29 0.20
CA ALA A 142 -14.06 -1.71 -0.29
C ALA A 142 -14.23 -1.08 -1.66
N SER A 143 -13.49 0.01 -1.85
CA SER A 143 -13.22 0.63 -3.14
C SER A 143 -11.73 0.46 -3.45
N ARG A 144 -11.38 0.35 -4.73
CA ARG A 144 -9.98 0.21 -5.16
C ARG A 144 -9.79 0.98 -6.46
N PHE A 145 -8.55 1.30 -6.75
CA PHE A 145 -8.10 1.64 -8.08
C PHE A 145 -6.85 0.83 -8.41
N CYS A 146 -6.55 0.68 -9.69
CA CYS A 146 -5.34 0.00 -10.12
C CYS A 146 -4.67 0.73 -11.28
N GLN A 147 -3.35 0.54 -11.37
CA GLN A 147 -2.52 1.03 -12.46
C GLN A 147 -1.49 -0.03 -12.83
N VAL A 148 -1.06 0.02 -14.08
CA VAL A 148 0.12 -0.71 -14.56
C VAL A 148 1.12 0.33 -15.04
N GLY A 149 2.40 0.01 -14.91
CA GLY A 149 3.48 0.92 -15.25
C GLY A 149 4.81 0.18 -15.33
N SER A 150 5.89 0.95 -15.33
CA SER A 150 7.26 0.46 -15.33
C SER A 150 8.06 1.12 -14.22
N TRP A 151 9.20 0.55 -13.84
CA TRP A 151 10.18 1.15 -12.95
C TRP A 151 11.58 1.12 -13.57
#